data_AF-A0A969KSJ7-F1
#
_entry.id   AF-A0A969KSJ7-F1
#
_cell.length_a   1.000
_cell.length_b   1.000
_cell.length_c   1.000
_cell.angle_alpha   90.00
_cell.angle_beta   90.00
_cell.angle_gamma   90.00
#
_symmetry.space_group_name_H-M   'P 1'
#
loop_
_entity.id
_entity.type
_entity.pdbx_description
1 polymer ?
#
loop_
_entity_poly.entity_id
_entity_poly.type
_entity_poly.pdbx_seq_one_letter_code
_entity_poly.pdbx_strand_id
1 'polypeptide(L)'
;MSRILSLVLRTALPLSLLGTITVVGLPDVSMAQQFVPPDRGLPGRREGGGTRGSCLRGQVPLTALMPASNFAQTTKTSPTFFWYVPPFLAETAEFVLLDEHDNELYHTTVQLVEDGGVVSLSLPTVKDASGTDVSLLNEGQDYHWYFSLICDPDDRSGDVFAEGWIQRVQPTLALTNRLAIARTEREQAAVYAEAGIWHDALTTLAELRRSQPSNSALLSNWITLLESVDLENIASEPIISCCEPVPSEQSTIPSEQSLVP
;
A
#
# COMPACT_ATOMS: atom_id res chain seq x y z
N MET A 1 -27.52 -82.71 51.01
CA MET A 1 -28.04 -81.34 51.27
C MET A 1 -26.84 -80.40 51.39
N SER A 2 -26.45 -79.73 50.31
CA SER A 2 -25.32 -78.80 50.31
C SER A 2 -25.83 -77.41 49.94
N ARG A 3 -25.58 -76.42 50.80
CA ARG A 3 -26.00 -75.02 50.61
C ARG A 3 -24.88 -74.25 49.93
N ILE A 4 -25.23 -73.58 48.83
CA ILE A 4 -24.36 -72.67 48.07
C ILE A 4 -24.45 -71.28 48.72
N LEU A 5 -23.30 -70.69 49.05
CA LEU A 5 -23.17 -69.31 49.53
C LEU A 5 -22.55 -68.47 48.40
N SER A 6 -23.33 -67.58 47.79
CA SER A 6 -22.88 -66.66 46.75
C SER A 6 -22.48 -65.30 47.36
N LEU A 7 -21.21 -64.94 47.20
CA LEU A 7 -20.60 -63.68 47.60
C LEU A 7 -20.80 -62.66 46.46
N VAL A 8 -21.51 -61.55 46.71
CA VAL A 8 -21.70 -60.47 45.73
C VAL A 8 -20.62 -59.40 45.95
N LEU A 9 -19.69 -59.29 45.00
CA LEU A 9 -18.64 -58.27 44.98
C LEU A 9 -19.17 -57.02 44.24
N ARG A 10 -19.33 -55.90 44.95
CA ARG A 10 -19.67 -54.60 44.35
C ARG A 10 -18.37 -53.85 44.02
N THR A 11 -18.10 -53.62 42.74
CA THR A 11 -17.03 -52.72 42.29
C THR A 11 -17.62 -51.34 41.98
N ALA A 12 -17.04 -50.29 42.59
CA ALA A 12 -17.36 -48.89 42.31
C ALA A 12 -16.39 -48.36 41.25
N LEU A 13 -16.90 -47.83 40.13
CA LEU A 13 -16.10 -47.15 39.12
C LEU A 13 -15.93 -45.66 39.49
N PRO A 14 -14.73 -45.07 39.34
CA PRO A 14 -14.54 -43.63 39.54
C PRO A 14 -15.03 -42.85 38.31
N LEU A 15 -15.79 -41.79 38.57
CA LEU A 15 -16.32 -40.88 37.57
C LEU A 15 -15.25 -39.82 37.24
N SER A 16 -14.53 -40.02 36.13
CA SER A 16 -13.52 -39.08 35.64
C SER A 16 -14.20 -37.86 35.02
N LEU A 17 -14.10 -36.71 35.67
CA LEU A 17 -14.60 -35.43 35.18
C LEU A 17 -13.63 -34.88 34.09
N LEU A 18 -13.94 -35.14 32.82
CA LEU A 18 -13.25 -34.51 31.68
C LEU A 18 -13.74 -33.06 31.55
N GLY A 19 -12.95 -32.11 32.05
CA GLY A 19 -13.17 -30.69 31.80
C GLY A 19 -12.95 -30.36 30.33
N THR A 20 -14.00 -29.92 29.65
CA THR A 20 -13.93 -29.45 28.26
C THR A 20 -13.33 -28.05 28.23
N ILE A 21 -12.10 -27.95 27.71
CA ILE A 21 -11.51 -26.66 27.34
C ILE A 21 -12.27 -26.17 26.11
N THR A 22 -13.16 -25.20 26.31
CA THR A 22 -13.78 -24.47 25.20
C THR A 22 -12.76 -23.48 24.67
N VAL A 23 -12.10 -23.86 23.57
CA VAL A 23 -11.32 -22.91 22.77
C VAL A 23 -12.34 -21.97 22.11
N VAL A 24 -12.48 -20.77 22.66
CA VAL A 24 -13.24 -19.70 22.01
C VAL A 24 -12.42 -19.29 20.79
N GLY A 25 -12.81 -19.79 19.61
CA GLY A 25 -12.25 -19.32 18.34
C GLY A 25 -12.55 -17.83 18.19
N LEU A 26 -11.51 -17.04 17.94
CA LEU A 26 -11.69 -15.65 17.55
C LEU A 26 -12.45 -15.64 16.22
N PRO A 27 -13.38 -14.68 16.00
CA PRO A 27 -14.01 -14.52 14.71
C PRO A 27 -12.91 -14.26 13.67
N ASP A 28 -12.95 -15.00 12.56
CA ASP A 28 -12.12 -14.72 11.40
C ASP A 28 -12.31 -13.24 11.04
N VAL A 29 -11.26 -12.44 11.18
CA VAL A 29 -11.24 -11.06 10.70
C VAL A 29 -11.27 -11.15 9.18
N SER A 30 -12.48 -11.11 8.65
CA SER A 30 -12.74 -11.12 7.22
C SER A 30 -12.44 -9.74 6.66
N MET A 31 -11.71 -9.67 5.55
CA MET A 31 -11.53 -8.45 4.77
C MET A 31 -12.84 -7.95 4.11
N ALA A 32 -13.95 -8.66 4.32
CA ALA A 32 -15.27 -8.32 3.79
C ALA A 32 -15.90 -7.06 4.40
N GLN A 33 -15.27 -6.44 5.40
CA GLN A 33 -15.68 -5.12 5.85
C GLN A 33 -15.19 -4.09 4.80
N GLN A 34 -16.12 -3.55 4.01
CA GLN A 34 -15.81 -2.56 2.98
C GLN A 34 -15.03 -1.38 3.58
N PHE A 35 -13.91 -1.03 2.95
CA PHE A 35 -13.23 0.23 3.23
C PHE A 35 -14.15 1.39 2.85
N VAL A 36 -14.29 2.38 3.72
CA VAL A 36 -15.06 3.59 3.45
C VAL A 36 -14.09 4.77 3.46
N PRO A 37 -13.81 5.39 2.29
CA PRO A 37 -12.92 6.53 2.25
C PRO A 37 -13.51 7.74 2.97
N PRO A 38 -12.70 8.53 3.67
CA PRO A 38 -13.09 9.88 4.03
C PRO A 38 -13.23 10.73 2.76
N ASP A 39 -14.40 11.35 2.59
CA ASP A 39 -14.63 12.35 1.53
C ASP A 39 -14.42 13.76 2.10
N ARG A 40 -13.43 14.47 1.55
CA ARG A 40 -13.08 15.85 1.94
C ARG A 40 -13.30 16.87 0.81
N GLY A 41 -13.84 16.45 -0.34
CA GLY A 41 -14.04 17.33 -1.49
C GLY A 41 -12.75 17.89 -2.10
N LEU A 42 -11.60 17.24 -1.89
CA LEU A 42 -10.33 17.64 -2.47
C LEU A 42 -10.32 17.32 -3.98
N PRO A 43 -9.85 18.26 -4.83
CA PRO A 43 -9.71 17.99 -6.25
C PRO A 43 -8.62 16.95 -6.48
N GLY A 44 -8.77 16.10 -7.48
CA GLY A 44 -7.71 15.17 -7.87
C GLY A 44 -8.14 14.30 -9.04
N ARG A 45 -7.19 13.51 -9.52
CA ARG A 45 -7.36 12.68 -10.70
C ARG A 45 -6.55 11.39 -10.57
N ARG A 46 -7.17 10.37 -9.97
CA ARG A 46 -6.57 9.02 -9.90
C ARG A 46 -6.35 8.37 -11.25
N GLU A 47 -7.20 8.64 -12.25
CA GLU A 47 -7.07 8.11 -13.62
C GLU A 47 -6.45 9.16 -14.52
N GLY A 48 -5.20 8.93 -14.91
CA GLY A 48 -4.48 9.86 -15.74
C GLY A 48 -5.11 10.01 -17.11
N GLY A 49 -4.95 11.19 -17.68
CA GLY A 49 -5.29 11.33 -19.07
C GLY A 49 -4.76 12.57 -19.76
N GLY A 50 -4.40 12.30 -21.00
CA GLY A 50 -4.12 13.23 -22.06
C GLY A 50 -4.66 12.59 -23.33
N THR A 51 -5.41 13.35 -24.13
CA THR A 51 -5.95 12.87 -25.43
C THR A 51 -4.99 13.12 -26.58
N ARG A 52 -3.78 13.63 -26.32
CA ARG A 52 -2.81 14.06 -27.32
C ARG A 52 -1.55 13.21 -27.17
N GLY A 53 -1.27 12.35 -28.15
CA GLY A 53 0.03 11.66 -28.26
C GLY A 53 0.36 10.68 -27.13
N SER A 54 -0.62 9.93 -26.61
CA SER A 54 -0.39 9.05 -25.47
C SER A 54 0.75 8.05 -25.73
N CYS A 55 1.82 8.13 -24.94
CA CYS A 55 2.86 7.09 -24.86
C CYS A 55 2.36 5.80 -24.19
N LEU A 56 1.05 5.66 -23.96
CA LEU A 56 0.40 4.48 -23.41
C LEU A 56 -0.20 3.59 -24.51
N ARG A 57 -0.14 2.29 -24.27
CA ARG A 57 -0.73 1.22 -25.06
C ARG A 57 -1.62 0.38 -24.14
N GLY A 58 -2.92 0.63 -24.15
CA GLY A 58 -3.84 -0.11 -23.29
C GLY A 58 -5.23 0.49 -23.28
N GLN A 59 -6.20 -0.29 -22.80
CA GLN A 59 -7.58 0.18 -22.62
C GLN A 59 -7.80 0.77 -21.22
N VAL A 60 -7.05 0.27 -20.23
CA VAL A 60 -7.05 0.82 -18.87
C VAL A 60 -6.04 1.98 -18.84
N PRO A 61 -6.41 3.17 -18.33
CA PRO A 61 -5.49 4.30 -18.22
C PRO A 61 -4.48 4.11 -17.08
N LEU A 62 -3.44 4.94 -17.04
CA LEU A 62 -2.61 5.12 -15.83
C LEU A 62 -3.54 5.38 -14.64
N THR A 63 -3.48 4.56 -13.61
CA THR A 63 -4.45 4.64 -12.50
C THR A 63 -3.74 4.52 -11.16
N ALA A 64 -3.90 5.51 -10.28
CA ALA A 64 -3.46 5.41 -8.90
C ALA A 64 -4.34 4.43 -8.12
N LEU A 65 -3.72 3.51 -7.37
CA LEU A 65 -4.44 2.58 -6.52
C LEU A 65 -4.85 3.28 -5.22
N MET A 66 -5.85 4.15 -5.34
CA MET A 66 -6.38 4.96 -4.26
C MET A 66 -7.90 5.13 -4.34
N PRO A 67 -8.55 5.59 -3.27
CA PRO A 67 -9.99 5.81 -3.26
C PRO A 67 -10.44 6.85 -4.29
N ALA A 68 -11.67 6.73 -4.79
CA ALA A 68 -12.26 7.67 -5.76
C ALA A 68 -12.35 9.13 -5.27
N SER A 69 -12.25 9.36 -3.94
CA SER A 69 -12.16 10.69 -3.35
C SER A 69 -10.80 11.38 -3.60
N ASN A 70 -9.84 10.70 -4.22
CA ASN A 70 -8.44 11.14 -4.41
C ASN A 70 -7.75 11.53 -3.10
N PHE A 71 -8.20 11.00 -1.96
CA PHE A 71 -7.61 11.25 -0.67
C PHE A 71 -7.43 9.94 0.10
N ALA A 72 -6.24 9.77 0.70
CA ALA A 72 -5.90 8.60 1.49
C ALA A 72 -5.09 8.98 2.74
N GLN A 73 -5.19 8.16 3.79
CA GLN A 73 -4.43 8.34 5.03
C GLN A 73 -3.38 7.25 5.20
N THR A 74 -2.31 7.60 5.90
CA THR A 74 -1.25 6.68 6.33
C THR A 74 -0.88 6.93 7.79
N THR A 75 -0.40 5.89 8.49
CA THR A 75 0.28 6.09 9.79
C THR A 75 1.80 6.07 9.68
N LYS A 76 2.34 5.79 8.49
CA LYS A 76 3.78 5.64 8.25
C LYS A 76 4.45 7.00 7.99
N THR A 77 5.69 7.10 8.45
CA THR A 77 6.59 8.25 8.17
C THR A 77 7.16 8.22 6.76
N SER A 78 7.21 7.03 6.15
CA SER A 78 7.67 6.72 4.80
C SER A 78 6.62 5.79 4.16
N PRO A 79 5.51 6.35 3.65
CA PRO A 79 4.48 5.57 2.96
C PRO A 79 4.95 5.09 1.58
N THR A 80 4.28 4.05 1.11
CA THR A 80 4.40 3.53 -0.26
C THR A 80 3.15 3.90 -1.06
N PHE A 81 3.39 4.37 -2.27
CA PHE A 81 2.38 4.70 -3.27
C PHE A 81 2.33 3.60 -4.32
N PHE A 82 1.16 3.41 -4.92
CA PHE A 82 0.90 2.36 -5.91
C PHE A 82 0.13 2.91 -7.10
N TRP A 83 0.55 2.51 -8.30
CA TRP A 83 -0.12 2.84 -9.55
C TRP A 83 -0.20 1.62 -10.45
N TYR A 84 -1.26 1.50 -11.23
CA TYR A 84 -1.28 0.66 -12.41
C TYR A 84 -0.75 1.46 -13.59
N VAL A 85 0.32 0.95 -14.20
CA VAL A 85 0.93 1.50 -15.41
C VAL A 85 0.56 0.55 -16.56
N PRO A 86 -0.26 0.98 -17.53
CA PRO A 86 -0.55 0.20 -18.73
C PRO A 86 0.74 -0.03 -19.53
N PRO A 87 0.79 -1.01 -20.44
CA PRO A 87 1.91 -1.13 -21.37
C PRO A 87 2.21 0.22 -22.03
N PHE A 88 3.48 0.59 -22.14
CA PHE A 88 3.87 1.97 -22.42
C PHE A 88 5.02 2.03 -23.43
N LEU A 89 5.33 3.26 -23.84
CA LEU A 89 6.44 3.64 -24.72
C LEU A 89 7.39 4.66 -24.07
N ALA A 90 6.99 5.24 -22.94
CA ALA A 90 7.87 6.07 -22.12
C ALA A 90 9.05 5.25 -21.56
N GLU A 91 10.15 5.90 -21.21
CA GLU A 91 11.27 5.22 -20.54
C GLU A 91 11.23 5.45 -19.02
N THR A 92 10.66 6.56 -18.59
CA THR A 92 10.68 7.00 -17.20
C THR A 92 9.33 7.54 -16.73
N ALA A 93 9.15 7.52 -15.42
CA ALA A 93 8.10 8.26 -14.74
C ALA A 93 8.70 9.20 -13.69
N GLU A 94 7.96 10.22 -13.33
CA GLU A 94 8.33 11.24 -12.37
C GLU A 94 7.32 11.25 -11.23
N PHE A 95 7.82 11.28 -10.00
CA PHE A 95 7.01 11.45 -8.81
C PHE A 95 7.38 12.77 -8.13
N VAL A 96 6.36 13.57 -7.84
CA VAL A 96 6.49 14.84 -7.13
C VAL A 96 5.55 14.84 -5.93
N LEU A 97 6.04 15.29 -4.78
CA LEU A 97 5.28 15.50 -3.55
C LEU A 97 5.38 16.97 -3.14
N LEU A 98 4.23 17.59 -2.94
CA LEU A 98 4.08 18.97 -2.53
C LEU A 98 3.43 19.07 -1.14
N ASP A 99 3.74 20.13 -0.40
CA ASP A 99 2.99 20.52 0.79
C ASP A 99 1.67 21.25 0.45
N GLU A 100 0.91 21.64 1.49
CA GLU A 100 -0.36 22.36 1.36
C GLU A 100 -0.24 23.77 0.74
N HIS A 101 0.98 24.28 0.56
CA HIS A 101 1.29 25.57 -0.04
C HIS A 101 1.95 25.41 -1.43
N ASP A 102 1.86 24.22 -2.03
CA ASP A 102 2.47 23.85 -3.30
C ASP A 102 4.01 23.91 -3.32
N ASN A 103 4.68 23.86 -2.15
CA ASN A 103 6.14 23.74 -2.11
C ASN A 103 6.55 22.29 -2.34
N GLU A 104 7.52 22.07 -3.23
CA GLU A 104 8.09 20.76 -3.47
C GLU A 104 8.87 20.24 -2.26
N LEU A 105 8.46 19.09 -1.74
CA LEU A 105 9.11 18.37 -0.65
C LEU A 105 9.97 17.21 -1.14
N TYR A 106 9.57 16.60 -2.24
CA TYR A 106 10.29 15.48 -2.82
C TYR A 106 10.00 15.36 -4.31
N HIS A 107 11.05 15.07 -5.07
CA HIS A 107 11.00 14.84 -6.51
C HIS A 107 11.96 13.72 -6.87
N THR A 108 11.50 12.76 -7.66
CA THR A 108 12.35 11.70 -8.19
C THR A 108 11.89 11.22 -9.56
N THR A 109 12.84 10.68 -10.32
CA THR A 109 12.58 9.97 -11.58
C THR A 109 12.80 8.48 -11.34
N VAL A 110 11.84 7.67 -11.78
CA VAL A 110 11.89 6.22 -11.70
C VAL A 110 11.98 5.61 -13.10
N GLN A 111 12.85 4.62 -13.24
CA GLN A 111 12.85 3.79 -14.44
C GLN A 111 11.70 2.79 -14.38
N LEU A 112 10.95 2.73 -15.47
CA LEU A 112 9.90 1.75 -15.64
C LEU A 112 10.44 0.54 -16.40
N VAL A 113 10.01 -0.65 -16.00
CA VAL A 113 10.31 -1.91 -16.71
C VAL A 113 9.17 -2.21 -17.67
N GLU A 114 9.53 -2.67 -18.87
CA GLU A 114 8.60 -2.95 -19.97
C GLU A 114 7.48 -3.94 -19.56
N ASP A 115 6.37 -3.94 -20.30
CA ASP A 115 5.14 -4.76 -20.17
C ASP A 115 4.01 -4.25 -19.26
N GLY A 116 4.26 -3.28 -18.37
CA GLY A 116 3.21 -2.69 -17.53
C GLY A 116 2.73 -3.59 -16.36
N GLY A 117 1.95 -3.02 -15.46
CA GLY A 117 1.48 -3.68 -14.23
C GLY A 117 1.34 -2.72 -13.05
N VAL A 118 1.12 -3.27 -11.86
CA VAL A 118 1.07 -2.50 -10.62
C VAL A 118 2.49 -2.23 -10.13
N VAL A 119 2.86 -0.95 -10.12
CA VAL A 119 4.13 -0.40 -9.67
C VAL A 119 4.00 0.20 -8.28
N SER A 120 5.12 0.33 -7.55
CA SER A 120 5.13 0.97 -6.25
C SER A 120 6.38 1.82 -6.02
N LEU A 121 6.23 2.95 -5.34
CA LEU A 121 7.32 3.83 -4.91
C LEU A 121 7.18 4.15 -3.41
N SER A 122 8.24 3.94 -2.64
CA SER A 122 8.29 4.33 -1.23
C SER A 122 9.00 5.67 -1.08
N LEU A 123 8.47 6.57 -0.26
CA LEU A 123 9.21 7.79 0.10
C LEU A 123 10.50 7.41 0.82
N PRO A 124 11.63 8.07 0.53
CA PRO A 124 12.86 7.78 1.22
C PRO A 124 12.75 8.21 2.69
N THR A 125 13.44 7.47 3.56
CA THR A 125 13.72 7.98 4.90
C THR A 125 14.86 8.99 4.81
N VAL A 126 14.57 10.25 5.14
CA VAL A 126 15.55 11.34 5.06
C VAL A 126 16.26 11.46 6.40
N LYS A 127 17.57 11.74 6.37
CA LYS A 127 18.36 12.03 7.58
C LYS A 127 18.56 13.53 7.73
N ASP A 128 18.38 14.07 8.93
CA ASP A 128 18.79 15.45 9.23
C ASP A 128 20.32 15.58 9.36
N ALA A 129 20.78 16.81 9.64
CA ALA A 129 22.20 17.10 9.85
C ALA A 129 22.83 16.34 11.03
N SER A 130 22.02 15.76 11.93
CA SER A 130 22.48 14.94 13.05
C SER A 130 22.50 13.44 12.73
N GLY A 131 22.04 13.03 11.54
CA GLY A 131 21.89 11.63 11.16
C GLY A 131 20.61 10.97 11.70
N THR A 132 19.63 11.77 12.17
CA THR A 132 18.35 11.28 12.70
C THR A 132 17.34 11.17 11.57
N ASP A 133 16.52 10.11 11.57
CA ASP A 133 15.42 9.97 10.61
C ASP A 133 14.38 11.08 10.80
N VAL A 134 14.09 11.80 9.72
CA VAL A 134 13.05 12.82 9.64
C VAL A 134 12.00 12.39 8.64
N SER A 135 10.74 12.50 9.04
CA SER A 135 9.63 12.25 8.13
C SER A 135 9.38 13.48 7.27
N LEU A 136 9.19 13.25 5.97
CA LEU A 136 8.73 14.29 5.04
C LEU A 136 7.26 14.69 5.31
N LEU A 137 6.50 13.82 5.96
CA LEU A 137 5.07 14.02 6.25
C LEU A 137 4.88 14.29 7.74
N ASN A 138 4.46 15.50 8.09
CA ASN A 138 3.99 15.85 9.41
C ASN A 138 2.57 15.31 9.62
N GLU A 139 2.23 15.05 10.89
CA GLU A 139 0.91 14.58 11.24
C GLU A 139 -0.15 15.68 11.06
N GLY A 140 -1.27 15.34 10.42
CA GLY A 140 -2.41 16.24 10.23
C GLY A 140 -2.26 17.25 9.09
N GLN A 141 -1.15 17.23 8.34
CA GLN A 141 -0.96 18.05 7.14
C GLN A 141 -1.36 17.29 5.88
N ASP A 142 -1.89 18.03 4.90
CA ASP A 142 -2.27 17.50 3.60
C ASP A 142 -1.14 17.70 2.60
N TYR A 143 -0.85 16.66 1.83
CA TYR A 143 0.21 16.66 0.83
C TYR A 143 -0.35 16.24 -0.51
N HIS A 144 -0.04 16.99 -1.56
CA HIS A 144 -0.44 16.70 -2.92
C HIS A 144 0.68 15.97 -3.62
N TRP A 145 0.39 14.88 -4.31
CA TRP A 145 1.39 14.18 -5.12
C TRP A 145 0.94 14.05 -6.57
N TYR A 146 1.93 13.97 -7.45
CA TYR A 146 1.77 13.72 -8.88
C TYR A 146 2.66 12.55 -9.28
N PHE A 147 2.15 11.70 -10.17
CA PHE A 147 2.90 10.64 -10.82
C PHE A 147 2.70 10.75 -12.33
N SER A 148 3.76 11.12 -13.06
CA SER A 148 3.71 11.49 -14.47
C SER A 148 4.57 10.55 -15.31
N LEU A 149 4.00 9.99 -16.37
CA LEU A 149 4.75 9.28 -17.40
C LEU A 149 5.34 10.28 -18.39
N ILE A 150 6.66 10.23 -18.56
CA ILE A 150 7.39 11.13 -19.44
C ILE A 150 7.27 10.62 -20.87
N CYS A 151 6.33 11.19 -21.63
CA CYS A 151 6.05 10.72 -22.99
C CYS A 151 7.04 11.27 -24.01
N ASP A 152 7.38 12.56 -23.90
CA ASP A 152 8.39 13.24 -24.71
C ASP A 152 9.21 14.16 -23.79
N PRO A 153 10.48 13.83 -23.51
CA PRO A 153 11.34 14.64 -22.65
C PRO A 153 11.53 16.09 -23.15
N ASP A 154 11.41 16.33 -24.45
CA ASP A 154 11.57 17.66 -25.06
C ASP A 154 10.23 18.45 -25.09
N ASP A 155 9.09 17.76 -25.08
CA ASP A 155 7.74 18.35 -24.99
C ASP A 155 6.83 17.58 -24.01
N ARG A 156 6.88 18.02 -22.74
CA ARG A 156 6.11 17.44 -21.63
C ARG A 156 4.60 17.70 -21.69
N SER A 157 4.09 18.46 -22.68
CA SER A 157 2.66 18.81 -22.75
C SER A 157 1.74 17.62 -23.05
N GLY A 158 2.30 16.51 -23.54
CA GLY A 158 1.61 15.25 -23.82
C GLY A 158 1.66 14.22 -22.69
N ASP A 159 2.28 14.54 -21.55
CA ASP A 159 2.44 13.60 -20.44
C ASP A 159 1.09 13.10 -19.91
N VAL A 160 1.10 11.83 -19.50
CA VAL A 160 -0.03 11.22 -18.79
C VAL A 160 0.32 11.14 -17.32
N PHE A 161 -0.49 11.75 -16.46
CA PHE A 161 -0.23 11.80 -15.03
C PHE A 161 -1.47 11.45 -14.20
N ALA A 162 -1.26 10.86 -13.04
CA ALA A 162 -2.25 10.72 -11.99
C ALA A 162 -1.84 11.59 -10.79
N GLU A 163 -2.81 12.07 -10.02
CA GLU A 163 -2.59 12.91 -8.86
C GLU A 163 -3.53 12.52 -7.70
N GLY A 164 -3.14 12.87 -6.48
CA GLY A 164 -3.98 12.65 -5.32
C GLY A 164 -3.37 13.18 -4.03
N TRP A 165 -4.12 13.06 -2.94
CA TRP A 165 -3.77 13.62 -1.65
C TRP A 165 -3.47 12.53 -0.63
N ILE A 166 -2.45 12.77 0.19
CA ILE A 166 -2.11 11.94 1.32
C ILE A 166 -2.02 12.78 2.59
N GLN A 167 -2.44 12.21 3.71
CA GLN A 167 -2.23 12.78 5.03
C GLN A 167 -1.66 11.70 5.96
N ARG A 168 -0.59 12.05 6.67
CA ARG A 168 -0.12 11.23 7.78
C ARG A 168 -0.96 11.53 9.02
N VAL A 169 -1.45 10.50 9.69
CA VAL A 169 -2.23 10.62 10.92
C VAL A 169 -1.61 9.84 12.06
N GLN A 170 -1.83 10.34 13.28
CA GLN A 170 -1.50 9.60 14.47
C GLN A 170 -2.47 8.42 14.66
N PRO A 171 -1.98 7.19 14.92
CA PRO A 171 -2.86 6.07 15.22
C PRO A 171 -3.72 6.38 16.45
N THR A 172 -5.04 6.21 16.32
CA THR A 172 -5.94 6.32 17.48
C THR A 172 -5.64 5.21 18.50
N LEU A 173 -6.04 5.41 19.76
CA LEU A 173 -5.92 4.36 20.77
C LEU A 173 -6.69 3.09 20.36
N ALA A 174 -7.85 3.25 19.72
CA ALA A 174 -8.63 2.13 19.20
C ALA A 174 -7.88 1.35 18.12
N LEU A 175 -7.28 2.06 17.15
CA LEU A 175 -6.47 1.44 16.09
C LEU A 175 -5.25 0.71 16.69
N THR A 176 -4.51 1.38 17.58
CA THR A 176 -3.34 0.80 18.26
C THR A 176 -3.69 -0.47 19.03
N ASN A 177 -4.79 -0.48 19.78
CA ASN A 177 -5.24 -1.65 20.54
C ASN A 177 -5.63 -2.81 19.63
N ARG A 178 -6.30 -2.54 18.50
CA ARG A 178 -6.67 -3.58 17.53
C ARG A 178 -5.44 -4.17 16.85
N LEU A 179 -4.48 -3.34 16.45
CA LEU A 179 -3.22 -3.78 15.85
C LEU A 179 -2.40 -4.65 16.82
N ALA A 180 -2.42 -4.34 18.12
CA ALA A 180 -1.73 -5.14 19.14
C ALA A 180 -2.30 -6.56 19.31
N ILE A 181 -3.56 -6.79 18.92
CA ILE A 181 -4.24 -8.08 19.00
C ILE A 181 -4.10 -8.88 17.69
N ALA A 182 -3.94 -8.20 16.55
CA ALA A 182 -3.71 -8.83 15.25
C ALA A 182 -2.44 -9.68 15.27
N ARG A 183 -2.58 -10.97 14.95
CA ARG A 183 -1.51 -11.98 15.03
C ARG A 183 -0.78 -12.17 13.71
N THR A 184 -1.39 -11.75 12.61
CA THR A 184 -0.82 -11.88 11.26
C THR A 184 -0.84 -10.53 10.54
N GLU A 185 0.09 -10.34 9.60
CA GLU A 185 0.12 -9.12 8.75
C GLU A 185 -1.18 -8.98 7.94
N ARG A 186 -1.80 -10.10 7.55
CA ARG A 186 -3.12 -10.11 6.89
C ARG A 186 -4.21 -9.52 7.79
N GLU A 187 -4.21 -9.88 9.08
CA GLU A 187 -5.14 -9.28 10.06
C GLU A 187 -4.82 -7.79 10.29
N GLN A 188 -3.54 -7.41 10.30
CA GLN A 188 -3.17 -5.99 10.41
C GLN A 188 -3.68 -5.18 9.21
N ALA A 189 -3.54 -5.69 8.00
CA ALA A 189 -4.10 -5.06 6.80
C ALA A 189 -5.61 -4.84 6.92
N ALA A 190 -6.34 -5.84 7.43
CA ALA A 190 -7.77 -5.71 7.67
C ALA A 190 -8.09 -4.64 8.73
N VAL A 191 -7.35 -4.62 9.83
CA VAL A 191 -7.51 -3.59 10.87
C VAL A 191 -7.25 -2.18 10.32
N TYR A 192 -6.23 -1.99 9.47
CA TYR A 192 -5.98 -0.70 8.81
C TYR A 192 -7.11 -0.30 7.87
N ALA A 193 -7.58 -1.22 7.03
CA ALA A 193 -8.67 -0.95 6.08
C ALA A 193 -9.96 -0.57 6.81
N GLU A 194 -10.33 -1.31 7.85
CA GLU A 194 -11.50 -1.00 8.68
C GLU A 194 -11.39 0.35 9.41
N ALA A 195 -10.17 0.81 9.70
CA ALA A 195 -9.90 2.10 10.32
C ALA A 195 -9.77 3.25 9.32
N GLY A 196 -9.92 3.01 8.01
CA GLY A 196 -9.78 4.03 6.97
C GLY A 196 -8.33 4.38 6.61
N ILE A 197 -7.33 3.62 7.09
CA ILE A 197 -5.91 3.84 6.81
C ILE A 197 -5.51 3.10 5.52
N TRP A 198 -5.88 3.68 4.38
CA TRP A 198 -5.74 3.06 3.05
C TRP A 198 -4.31 2.63 2.71
N HIS A 199 -3.33 3.54 2.80
CA HIS A 199 -1.96 3.25 2.35
C HIS A 199 -1.34 2.10 3.14
N ASP A 200 -1.55 2.05 4.46
CA ASP A 200 -1.00 1.00 5.31
C ASP A 200 -1.65 -0.35 4.99
N ALA A 201 -2.96 -0.39 4.74
CA ALA A 201 -3.67 -1.60 4.35
C ALA A 201 -3.19 -2.13 2.99
N LEU A 202 -3.16 -1.25 1.98
CA LEU A 202 -2.76 -1.58 0.61
C LEU A 202 -1.32 -2.07 0.56
N THR A 203 -0.39 -1.34 1.21
CA THR A 203 1.03 -1.71 1.25
C THR A 203 1.22 -3.09 1.90
N THR A 204 0.58 -3.32 3.05
CA THR A 204 0.67 -4.61 3.75
C THR A 204 0.19 -5.77 2.86
N LEU A 205 -0.95 -5.61 2.17
CA LEU A 205 -1.44 -6.66 1.26
C LEU A 205 -0.54 -6.84 0.03
N ALA A 206 0.00 -5.75 -0.54
CA ALA A 206 0.89 -5.83 -1.69
C ALA A 206 2.19 -6.59 -1.35
N GLU A 207 2.77 -6.35 -0.17
CA GLU A 207 3.96 -7.06 0.31
C GLU A 207 3.70 -8.55 0.56
N LEU A 208 2.55 -8.87 1.18
CA LEU A 208 2.08 -10.23 1.34
C LEU A 208 1.86 -10.94 0.00
N ARG A 209 1.29 -10.24 -1.00
CA ARG A 209 1.11 -10.77 -2.36
C ARG A 209 2.44 -11.02 -3.06
N ARG A 210 3.42 -10.11 -2.93
CA ARG A 210 4.77 -10.28 -3.48
C ARG A 210 5.52 -11.46 -2.86
N SER A 211 5.42 -11.63 -1.54
CA SER A 211 6.09 -12.73 -0.83
C SER A 211 5.41 -14.09 -1.00
N GLN A 212 4.09 -14.11 -1.25
CA GLN A 212 3.29 -15.33 -1.38
C GLN A 212 2.37 -15.28 -2.62
N PRO A 213 2.93 -15.26 -3.85
CA PRO A 213 2.17 -15.04 -5.08
C PRO A 213 1.11 -16.12 -5.36
N SER A 214 1.34 -17.36 -4.91
CA SER A 214 0.42 -18.48 -5.10
C SER A 214 -0.69 -18.58 -4.04
N ASN A 215 -0.70 -17.71 -3.03
CA ASN A 215 -1.69 -17.75 -1.96
C ASN A 215 -3.01 -17.10 -2.44
N SER A 216 -4.01 -17.93 -2.72
CA SER A 216 -5.32 -17.49 -3.23
C SER A 216 -6.12 -16.65 -2.23
N ALA A 217 -5.91 -16.85 -0.93
CA ALA A 217 -6.57 -16.02 0.09
C ALA A 217 -6.06 -14.57 0.03
N LEU A 218 -4.76 -14.37 -0.22
CA LEU A 218 -4.18 -13.03 -0.39
C LEU A 218 -4.65 -12.38 -1.70
N LEU A 219 -4.79 -13.15 -2.78
CA LEU A 219 -5.42 -12.67 -4.00
C LEU A 219 -6.84 -12.18 -3.75
N SER A 220 -7.65 -12.97 -3.03
CA SER A 220 -9.02 -12.59 -2.71
C SER A 220 -9.08 -11.32 -1.88
N ASN A 221 -8.22 -11.15 -0.87
CA ASN A 221 -8.19 -9.94 -0.04
C ASN A 221 -7.77 -8.70 -0.86
N TRP A 222 -6.79 -8.85 -1.76
CA TRP A 222 -6.35 -7.80 -2.66
C TRP A 222 -7.48 -7.35 -3.59
N ILE A 223 -8.16 -8.30 -4.23
CA ILE A 223 -9.32 -8.02 -5.09
C ILE A 223 -10.42 -7.32 -4.29
N THR A 224 -10.77 -7.85 -3.11
CA THR A 224 -11.83 -7.27 -2.26
C THR A 224 -11.50 -5.83 -1.85
N LEU A 225 -10.23 -5.56 -1.52
CA LEU A 225 -9.80 -4.21 -1.13
C LEU A 225 -9.90 -3.24 -2.32
N LEU A 226 -9.46 -3.63 -3.52
CA LEU A 226 -9.53 -2.77 -4.70
C LEU A 226 -10.97 -2.58 -5.21
N GLU A 227 -11.79 -3.63 -5.17
CA GLU A 227 -13.23 -3.54 -5.46
C GLU A 227 -13.94 -2.53 -4.53
N SER A 228 -13.53 -2.43 -3.27
CA SER A 228 -14.14 -1.48 -2.31
C SER A 228 -13.95 0.00 -2.68
N VAL A 229 -13.09 0.29 -3.66
CA VAL A 229 -12.81 1.63 -4.18
C VAL A 229 -12.97 1.72 -5.69
N ASP A 230 -13.74 0.82 -6.30
CA ASP A 230 -14.03 0.79 -7.74
C ASP A 230 -12.76 0.64 -8.61
N LEU A 231 -11.84 -0.24 -8.20
CA LEU A 231 -10.60 -0.59 -8.94
C LEU A 231 -10.54 -2.08 -9.32
N GLU A 232 -11.69 -2.73 -9.49
CA GLU A 232 -11.82 -4.15 -9.81
C GLU A 232 -11.19 -4.54 -11.15
N ASN A 233 -11.15 -3.60 -12.09
CA ASN A 233 -10.56 -3.79 -13.42
C ASN A 233 -9.03 -3.90 -13.40
N ILE A 234 -8.38 -3.47 -12.32
CA ILE A 234 -6.92 -3.52 -12.11
C ILE A 234 -6.54 -4.65 -11.16
N ALA A 235 -7.51 -5.21 -10.42
CA ALA A 235 -7.22 -6.09 -9.30
C ALA A 235 -6.54 -7.43 -9.69
N SER A 236 -6.65 -7.84 -10.95
CA SER A 236 -5.96 -9.02 -11.50
C SER A 236 -4.58 -8.74 -12.10
N GLU A 237 -4.18 -7.47 -12.21
CA GLU A 237 -2.91 -7.08 -12.82
C GLU A 237 -1.72 -7.48 -11.93
N PRO A 238 -0.56 -7.85 -12.53
CA PRO A 238 0.60 -8.28 -11.75
C PRO A 238 1.20 -7.12 -10.96
N ILE A 239 1.60 -7.39 -9.71
CA ILE A 239 2.47 -6.47 -8.95
C ILE A 239 3.90 -6.74 -9.40
N ILE A 240 4.49 -5.77 -10.10
CA ILE A 240 5.83 -5.90 -10.68
C ILE A 240 6.89 -5.27 -9.76
N SER A 241 8.07 -5.88 -9.73
CA SER A 241 9.24 -5.24 -9.14
C SER A 241 9.76 -4.19 -10.11
N CYS A 242 9.61 -2.91 -9.76
CA CYS A 242 10.11 -1.81 -10.57
C CYS A 242 10.66 -0.70 -9.67
N CYS A 243 11.16 0.33 -10.35
CA CYS A 243 11.20 1.68 -9.82
C CYS A 243 12.25 1.87 -8.73
N GLU A 244 13.49 1.47 -9.02
CA GLU A 244 14.63 2.02 -8.30
C GLU A 244 14.81 3.50 -8.72
N PRO A 245 14.98 4.44 -7.77
CA PRO A 245 15.28 5.83 -8.09
C PRO A 245 16.52 5.91 -8.96
N VAL A 246 16.47 6.69 -10.05
CA VAL A 246 17.69 6.99 -10.81
C VAL A 246 18.62 7.79 -9.90
N PRO A 247 19.89 7.38 -9.69
CA PRO A 247 20.84 8.18 -8.94
C PRO A 247 20.95 9.56 -9.59
N SER A 248 20.67 10.62 -8.84
CA SER A 248 20.90 11.99 -9.32
C SER A 248 22.39 12.12 -9.66
N GLU A 249 22.73 12.31 -10.93
CA GLU A 249 24.10 12.69 -11.30
C GLU A 249 24.43 13.98 -10.57
N GLN A 250 25.36 13.89 -9.62
CA GLN A 250 25.95 15.05 -9.00
C GLN A 250 26.57 15.88 -10.12
N SER A 251 25.98 17.05 -10.38
CA SER A 251 26.52 18.10 -11.25
C SER A 251 27.96 18.39 -10.83
N THR A 252 28.90 17.73 -11.48
CA THR A 252 30.32 17.97 -11.30
C THR A 252 30.64 19.24 -12.08
N ILE A 253 30.81 20.34 -11.35
CA ILE A 253 31.33 21.60 -11.88
C ILE A 253 32.69 21.28 -12.52
N PRO A 254 32.90 21.53 -13.83
CA PRO A 254 34.21 21.34 -14.41
C PRO A 254 35.14 22.39 -13.81
N SER A 255 36.19 21.91 -13.13
CA SER A 255 37.31 22.75 -12.70
C SER A 255 37.92 23.43 -13.92
N GLU A 256 37.74 24.74 -13.97
CA GLU A 256 38.29 25.64 -14.98
C GLU A 256 39.80 25.42 -15.11
N GLN A 257 40.23 24.96 -16.28
CA GLN A 257 41.64 24.89 -16.63
C GLN A 257 42.16 26.32 -16.75
N SER A 258 42.95 26.73 -15.75
CA SER A 258 43.81 27.91 -15.83
C SER A 258 44.91 27.70 -16.87
N LEU A 259 44.59 28.00 -18.13
CA LEU A 259 45.53 28.47 -19.13
C LEU A 259 45.69 29.99 -18.90
N VAL A 260 46.89 30.51 -18.70
CA VAL A 260 47.70 31.28 -19.68
C VAL A 260 48.62 32.21 -18.84
N PRO A 261 49.76 32.76 -19.32
CA PRO A 261 50.58 32.47 -20.51
C PRO A 261 51.98 31.90 -20.19
#